data_AF-A0A925G277-F1
#
_entry.id   AF-A0A925G277-F1
#
_cell.length_a   1.000
_cell.length_b   1.000
_cell.length_c   1.000
_cell.angle_alpha   90.00
_cell.angle_beta   90.00
_cell.angle_gamma   90.00
#
_symmetry.space_group_name_H-M   'P 1'
#
loop_
_entity.id
_entity.type
_entity.pdbx_description
1 polymer ?
#
loop_
_entity_poly.entity_id
_entity_poly.type
_entity_poly.pdbx_seq_one_letter_code
_entity_poly.pdbx_strand_id
1 'polypeptide(L)'
;GVVVLAATGQDQVASEFGKLGHGVFTYALLQAMSGDADGGNPPDGKITVTELVAYINDRVPELTKQYRGKTQYPNAWARGQDFPLGIK
;
A
#
# COMPACT_ATOMS: atom_id res chain seq x y z
N GLY A 1 -2.15 -6.02 16.97
CA GLY A 1 -0.75 -6.45 16.75
C GLY A 1 0.14 -5.24 16.58
N VAL A 2 1.37 -5.43 16.10
CA VAL A 2 2.25 -4.35 15.64
C VAL A 2 2.64 -4.65 14.20
N VAL A 3 2.49 -3.67 13.32
CA VAL A 3 2.92 -3.76 11.92
C VAL A 3 3.78 -2.55 11.59
N VAL A 4 4.93 -2.80 10.97
CA VAL A 4 5.86 -1.81 10.46
C VAL A 4 5.90 -1.96 8.96
N LEU A 5 5.46 -0.93 8.25
CA LEU A 5 5.56 -0.82 6.80
C LEU A 5 6.57 0.27 6.48
N ALA A 6 7.55 -0.06 5.65
CA ALA A 6 8.57 0.88 5.20
C ALA A 6 8.59 0.95 3.67
N ALA A 7 8.59 2.18 3.16
CA ALA A 7 8.93 2.44 1.77
C ALA A 7 10.38 1.99 1.49
N THR A 8 10.65 1.42 0.33
CA THR A 8 12.00 0.94 -0.02
C THR A 8 12.76 1.92 -0.89
N GLY A 9 13.99 2.22 -0.45
CA GLY A 9 15.04 2.89 -1.22
C GLY A 9 14.79 4.37 -1.55
N GLN A 10 15.82 5.21 -1.29
CA GLN A 10 15.94 6.47 -2.04
C GLN A 10 16.08 6.10 -3.51
N ASP A 11 15.17 6.56 -4.35
CA ASP A 11 15.57 7.10 -5.64
C ASP A 11 14.50 8.05 -6.17
N GLN A 12 15.02 9.16 -6.64
CA GLN A 12 14.36 10.43 -6.87
C GLN A 12 13.12 10.32 -7.75
N VAL A 13 12.17 11.20 -7.43
CA VAL A 13 10.86 11.41 -8.04
C VAL A 13 10.97 11.48 -9.57
N ALA A 14 10.27 10.58 -10.27
CA ALA A 14 9.94 10.82 -11.68
C ALA A 14 8.93 11.97 -11.74
N SER A 15 9.12 12.91 -12.67
CA SER A 15 8.26 14.08 -12.89
C SER A 15 6.76 13.74 -13.04
N GLU A 16 6.44 12.49 -13.38
CA GLU A 16 5.08 11.95 -13.49
C GLU A 16 4.38 11.77 -12.13
N PHE A 17 5.12 11.39 -11.06
CA PHE A 17 4.56 11.30 -9.70
C PHE A 17 4.29 12.67 -9.08
N GLY A 18 4.90 13.75 -9.60
CA GLY A 18 4.57 15.12 -9.19
C GLY A 18 3.08 15.44 -9.34
N LYS A 19 2.37 14.76 -10.25
CA LYS A 19 0.91 14.88 -10.42
C LYS A 19 0.09 14.21 -9.31
N LEU A 20 0.66 13.24 -8.60
CA LEU A 20 -0.03 12.45 -7.57
C LEU A 20 0.03 13.08 -6.17
N GLY A 21 0.82 14.14 -5.98
CA GLY A 21 0.95 14.87 -4.71
C GLY A 21 1.74 14.15 -3.60
N HIS A 22 2.04 12.86 -3.77
CA HIS A 22 2.74 12.02 -2.79
C HIS A 22 3.68 11.00 -3.46
N GLY A 23 4.58 10.40 -2.68
CA GLY A 23 5.38 9.25 -3.13
C GLY A 23 4.53 7.99 -3.34
N VAL A 24 5.05 7.01 -4.09
CA VAL A 24 4.31 5.80 -4.50
C VAL A 24 3.70 5.04 -3.32
N PHE A 25 4.50 4.86 -2.26
CA PHE A 25 4.06 4.17 -1.05
C PHE A 25 2.88 4.89 -0.39
N THR A 26 3.00 6.19 -0.15
CA THR A 26 1.94 7.01 0.46
C THR A 26 0.69 7.01 -0.42
N TYR A 27 0.85 7.11 -1.74
CA TYR A 27 -0.27 7.03 -2.66
C TYR A 27 -1.02 5.69 -2.54
N ALA A 28 -0.31 4.56 -2.59
CA ALA A 28 -0.90 3.23 -2.42
C ALA A 28 -1.58 3.06 -1.05
N LEU A 29 -0.96 3.57 0.03
CA LEU A 29 -1.54 3.58 1.37
C LEU A 29 -2.87 4.35 1.44
N LEU A 30 -2.95 5.52 0.79
CA LEU A 30 -4.18 6.31 0.75
C LEU A 30 -5.28 5.63 -0.07
N GLN A 31 -4.93 5.01 -1.20
CA GLN A 31 -5.88 4.21 -1.98
C GLN A 31 -6.47 3.07 -1.13
N ALA A 32 -5.58 2.31 -0.47
CA ALA A 32 -5.98 1.22 0.41
C ALA A 32 -6.95 1.70 1.50
N MET A 33 -6.60 2.80 2.16
CA MET A 33 -7.41 3.37 3.24
C MET A 33 -8.72 4.01 2.78
N SER A 34 -8.85 4.29 1.48
CA SER A 34 -10.09 4.75 0.87
C SER A 34 -11.06 3.60 0.53
N GLY A 35 -10.72 2.35 0.86
CA GLY A 35 -11.58 1.18 0.66
C GLY A 35 -11.16 0.27 -0.48
N ASP A 36 -10.04 0.52 -1.15
CA ASP A 36 -9.52 -0.39 -2.19
C ASP A 36 -8.87 -1.64 -1.59
N ALA A 37 -8.54 -1.61 -0.29
CA ALA A 37 -8.01 -2.75 0.45
C ALA A 37 -9.10 -3.55 1.20
N ASP A 38 -10.39 -3.23 1.05
CA ASP A 38 -11.49 -4.08 1.54
C ASP A 38 -11.57 -5.33 0.66
N GLY A 39 -10.81 -6.34 1.06
CA GLY A 39 -10.57 -7.57 0.31
C GLY A 39 -11.63 -8.62 0.61
N GLY A 40 -11.35 -9.86 0.21
CA GLY A 40 -12.29 -10.98 0.40
C GLY A 40 -13.35 -11.10 -0.68
N ASN A 41 -14.18 -12.14 -0.58
CA ASN A 41 -15.27 -12.41 -1.52
C ASN A 41 -16.45 -13.07 -0.79
N PRO A 42 -17.52 -12.32 -0.47
CA PRO A 42 -17.68 -10.87 -0.70
C PRO A 42 -16.81 -10.03 0.27
N PRO A 43 -16.53 -8.77 -0.07
CA PRO A 43 -15.91 -7.82 0.86
C PRO A 43 -16.78 -7.60 2.10
N ASP A 44 -16.15 -7.37 3.25
CA ASP A 44 -16.83 -7.28 4.56
C ASP A 44 -16.99 -5.84 5.08
N GLY A 45 -16.51 -4.86 4.30
CA GLY A 45 -16.62 -3.44 4.60
C GLY A 45 -15.57 -2.95 5.59
N LYS A 46 -14.61 -3.77 5.99
CA LYS A 46 -13.50 -3.37 6.86
C LYS A 46 -12.21 -3.33 6.07
N ILE A 47 -11.24 -2.61 6.63
CA ILE A 47 -9.85 -2.69 6.18
C ILE A 47 -9.05 -3.19 7.36
N THR A 48 -8.56 -4.42 7.29
CA THR A 48 -7.63 -4.96 8.29
C THR A 48 -6.19 -4.65 7.95
N VAL A 49 -5.29 -4.80 8.92
CA VAL A 49 -3.87 -4.60 8.66
C VAL A 49 -3.32 -5.65 7.69
N THR A 50 -3.83 -6.89 7.72
CA THR A 50 -3.43 -7.94 6.76
C THR A 50 -3.82 -7.56 5.34
N GLU A 51 -5.05 -7.09 5.15
CA GLU A 51 -5.54 -6.66 3.83
C GLU A 51 -4.79 -5.43 3.32
N LEU A 52 -4.52 -4.46 4.21
CA LEU A 52 -3.71 -3.30 3.90
C LEU A 52 -2.31 -3.70 3.42
N VAL A 53 -1.65 -4.62 4.15
CA VAL A 53 -0.31 -5.11 3.81
C VAL A 53 -0.34 -5.84 2.46
N ALA A 54 -1.33 -6.70 2.23
CA ALA A 54 -1.49 -7.43 0.98
C ALA A 54 -1.67 -6.45 -0.20
N TYR A 55 -2.58 -5.48 -0.06
CA TYR A 55 -2.83 -4.46 -1.08
C TYR A 55 -1.56 -3.66 -1.40
N ILE A 56 -0.83 -3.20 -0.39
CA ILE A 56 0.40 -2.41 -0.59
C ILE A 56 1.49 -3.24 -1.27
N ASN A 57 1.63 -4.52 -0.92
CA ASN A 57 2.60 -5.42 -1.52
C ASN A 57 2.36 -5.66 -3.02
N ASP A 58 1.10 -5.61 -3.46
CA ASP A 58 0.75 -5.74 -4.88
C ASP A 58 0.81 -4.39 -5.61
N ARG A 59 0.25 -3.35 -4.98
CA ARG A 59 0.04 -2.05 -5.62
C ARG A 59 1.32 -1.27 -5.85
N VAL A 60 2.29 -1.34 -4.94
CA VAL A 60 3.56 -0.62 -5.08
C VAL A 60 4.37 -1.13 -6.29
N PRO A 61 4.55 -2.46 -6.49
CA PRO A 61 5.12 -3.02 -7.71
C PRO A 61 4.43 -2.56 -9.00
N GLU A 62 3.09 -2.53 -9.03
CA GLU A 62 2.32 -2.08 -10.19
C GLU A 62 2.62 -0.61 -10.54
N LEU A 63 2.50 0.27 -9.55
CA LEU A 63 2.70 1.71 -9.73
C LEU A 63 4.14 2.03 -10.12
N THR A 64 5.12 1.38 -9.50
CA THR A 64 6.53 1.59 -9.83
C THR A 64 6.87 1.08 -11.22
N LYS A 65 6.32 -0.07 -11.64
CA LYS A 65 6.45 -0.55 -13.02
C LYS A 65 5.82 0.43 -14.02
N GLN A 66 4.63 0.94 -13.73
CA GLN A 66 3.90 1.84 -14.61
C GLN A 66 4.61 3.19 -14.81
N TYR A 67 5.06 3.80 -13.71
CA TYR A 67 5.52 5.20 -13.72
C TYR A 67 7.06 5.36 -13.60
N ARG A 68 7.80 4.29 -13.30
CA ARG A 68 9.27 4.31 -13.21
C ARG A 68 9.94 3.31 -14.14
N GLY A 69 9.18 2.42 -14.80
CA GLY A 69 9.71 1.35 -15.64
C GLY A 69 10.49 0.27 -14.89
N LYS A 70 10.56 0.35 -13.55
CA LYS A 70 11.24 -0.61 -12.67
C LYS A 70 10.36 -0.92 -11.47
N THR A 71 10.22 -2.20 -11.16
CA THR A 71 9.44 -2.68 -10.02
C THR A 71 10.20 -2.44 -8.71
N GLN A 72 9.52 -1.92 -7.70
CA GLN A 72 10.00 -1.88 -6.32
C GLN A 72 9.02 -2.60 -5.41
N TYR A 73 9.54 -3.24 -4.36
CA TYR A 73 8.73 -3.96 -3.37
C TYR A 73 8.86 -3.25 -2.02
N PRO A 74 7.76 -2.98 -1.30
CA PRO A 74 7.80 -2.41 0.04
C PRO A 74 8.33 -3.44 1.05
N ASN A 75 8.80 -2.98 2.21
CA ASN A 75 9.16 -3.86 3.32
C ASN A 75 8.02 -3.86 4.35
N ALA A 76 7.61 -5.06 4.77
CA ALA A 76 6.59 -5.25 5.78
C ALA A 76 7.08 -6.20 6.87
N TRP A 77 6.90 -5.79 8.13
CA TRP A 77 7.11 -6.64 9.29
C TRP A 77 5.86 -6.59 10.17
N ALA A 78 5.31 -7.74 10.53
CA ALA A 78 4.11 -7.84 11.34
C ALA A 78 4.29 -8.83 12.48
N ARG A 79 3.75 -8.50 13.66
CA ARG A 79 3.72 -9.38 14.83
C ARG A 79 2.39 -9.29 15.58
N GLY A 80 1.82 -10.44 15.93
CA GLY A 80 0.57 -10.55 16.69
C GLY A 80 -0.64 -10.77 15.78
N GLN A 81 -1.83 -10.55 16.33
CA GLN A 81 -3.09 -10.75 15.60
C GLN A 81 -3.40 -9.58 14.67
N ASP A 82 -4.16 -9.89 13.61
CA ASP A 82 -4.79 -8.94 12.72
C ASP A 82 -5.79 -8.04 13.48
N PHE A 83 -6.01 -6.84 12.97
CA PHE A 83 -6.89 -5.85 13.57
C PHE A 83 -7.42 -4.86 12.52
N PRO A 84 -8.65 -4.35 12.71
CA PRO A 84 -9.21 -3.35 11.80
C PRO A 84 -8.52 -2.00 11.96
N LEU A 85 -8.32 -1.31 10.85
CA LEU A 85 -7.82 0.06 10.77
C LEU A 85 -8.92 1.05 10.42
N GLY A 86 -9.97 0.60 9.72
CA GLY A 86 -11.09 1.43 9.29
C GLY A 86 -12.25 0.62 8.74
N ILE A 87 -13.32 1.34 8.41
CA ILE A 87 -14.53 0.86 7.76
C ILE A 87 -14.70 1.66 6.47
N LYS A 88 -15.17 1.00 5.40
CA LYS A 88 -15.47 1.60 4.11
C LYS A 88 -16.85 2.27 4.07
#